data_AF-A0A933FEL3-F1
#
_entry.id   AF-A0A933FEL3-F1
#
_cell.length_a   1.000
_cell.length_b   1.000
_cell.length_c   1.000
_cell.angle_alpha   90.00
_cell.angle_beta   90.00
_cell.angle_gamma   90.00
#
_symmetry.space_group_name_H-M   'P 1'
#
loop_
_entity.id
_entity.type
_entity.pdbx_description
1 polymer ?
#
loop_
_entity_poly.entity_id
_entity_poly.type
_entity_poly.pdbx_seq_one_letter_code
_entity_poly.pdbx_strand_id
1 'polypeptide(L)'
;MVPSPSKPSAQPEVDPESSEGLAHLRHSCAHVMAQAVQELYPGTKIAIGPAIDDGFYYDFDSEHRFTVEDLARIETRMLEIAKGDHEFRGAVVSPEQSRAYWLGRGEPYKVEILEG
;
A
#
# COMPACT_ATOMS: atom_id res chain seq x y z
N MET A 1 -17.13 6.22 -23.79
CA MET A 1 -17.88 6.57 -22.56
C MET A 1 -17.65 5.45 -21.56
N VAL A 2 -16.59 5.54 -20.76
CA VAL A 2 -16.35 4.58 -19.67
C VAL A 2 -17.40 4.87 -18.59
N PRO A 3 -18.16 3.86 -18.12
CA PRO A 3 -19.09 4.07 -17.03
C PRO A 3 -18.32 4.54 -15.79
N SER A 4 -18.82 5.59 -15.14
CA SER A 4 -18.31 6.06 -13.85
C SER A 4 -18.25 4.88 -12.88
N PRO A 5 -17.17 4.73 -12.09
CA PRO A 5 -17.15 3.72 -11.05
C PRO A 5 -18.31 4.01 -10.09
N SER A 6 -19.18 3.02 -9.92
CA SER A 6 -20.18 3.00 -8.86
C SER A 6 -19.47 3.27 -7.53
N LYS A 7 -20.00 4.21 -6.74
CA LYS A 7 -19.50 4.49 -5.38
C LYS A 7 -19.30 3.16 -4.65
N PRO A 8 -18.15 2.90 -4.01
CA PRO A 8 -18.00 1.72 -3.19
C PRO A 8 -19.13 1.73 -2.16
N SER A 9 -19.81 0.59 -2.03
CA SER A 9 -20.75 0.35 -0.92
C SER A 9 -20.05 0.74 0.37
N ALA A 10 -20.69 1.57 1.20
CA ALA A 10 -20.14 1.94 2.50
C ALA A 10 -19.81 0.65 3.26
N GLN A 11 -18.51 0.44 3.51
CA GLN A 11 -18.07 -0.63 4.40
C GLN A 11 -18.76 -0.39 5.76
N PRO A 12 -19.20 -1.43 6.48
CA PRO A 12 -19.75 -1.24 7.81
C PRO A 12 -18.76 -0.45 8.67
N GLU A 13 -19.26 0.46 9.50
CA GLU A 13 -18.41 1.20 10.43
C GLU A 13 -17.76 0.19 11.39
N VAL A 14 -16.44 0.01 11.27
CA VAL A 14 -15.64 -0.84 12.15
C VAL A 14 -15.14 0.04 13.29
N ASP A 15 -15.31 -0.43 14.53
CA ASP A 15 -14.74 0.24 15.70
C ASP A 15 -13.20 0.26 15.57
N PRO A 16 -12.55 1.43 15.52
CA PRO A 16 -11.10 1.52 15.34
C PRO A 16 -10.31 0.85 16.48
N GLU A 17 -10.89 0.74 17.67
CA GLU A 17 -10.26 0.11 18.83
C GLU A 17 -10.43 -1.43 18.85
N SER A 18 -11.29 -1.97 17.98
CA SER A 18 -11.45 -3.41 17.83
C SER A 18 -10.23 -4.04 17.17
N SER A 19 -10.01 -5.34 17.39
CA SER A 19 -8.92 -6.07 16.73
C SER A 19 -8.97 -5.98 15.21
N GLU A 20 -10.16 -5.94 14.62
CA GLU A 20 -10.37 -5.75 13.18
C GLU A 20 -10.02 -4.33 12.74
N GLY A 21 -10.47 -3.31 13.49
CA GLY A 21 -10.14 -1.91 13.24
C GLY A 21 -8.62 -1.66 13.28
N LEU A 22 -7.95 -2.19 14.30
CA LEU A 22 -6.49 -2.12 14.42
C LEU A 22 -5.78 -2.84 13.27
N ALA A 23 -6.28 -4.00 12.82
CA ALA A 23 -5.72 -4.71 11.67
C ALA A 23 -5.85 -3.88 10.37
N HIS A 24 -7.01 -3.25 10.14
CA HIS A 24 -7.21 -2.35 9.00
C HIS A 24 -6.30 -1.13 9.05
N LEU A 25 -6.13 -0.52 10.23
CA LEU A 25 -5.21 0.60 10.43
C LEU A 25 -3.76 0.20 10.13
N ARG A 26 -3.29 -0.93 10.67
CA ARG A 26 -1.94 -1.46 10.42
C ARG A 26 -1.70 -1.77 8.95
N HIS A 27 -2.67 -2.36 8.26
CA HIS A 27 -2.58 -2.62 6.82
C HIS A 27 -2.50 -1.30 6.04
N SER A 28 -3.32 -0.32 6.39
CA SER A 28 -3.30 1.01 5.77
C SER A 28 -1.94 1.70 5.98
N CYS A 29 -1.35 1.57 7.16
CA CYS A 29 0.00 2.05 7.44
C CYS A 29 1.06 1.38 6.55
N ALA A 30 0.93 0.09 6.24
CA ALA A 30 1.81 -0.60 5.30
C ALA A 30 1.74 0.03 3.89
N HIS A 31 0.55 0.40 3.41
CA HIS A 31 0.40 1.12 2.15
C HIS A 31 1.05 2.51 2.18
N VAL A 32 0.88 3.25 3.28
CA VAL A 32 1.51 4.57 3.44
C VAL A 32 3.04 4.45 3.45
N MET A 33 3.59 3.41 4.09
CA MET A 33 5.03 3.11 4.07
C MET A 33 5.52 2.81 2.65
N ALA A 34 4.80 1.99 1.90
CA ALA A 34 5.15 1.68 0.51
C ALA A 34 5.18 2.94 -0.36
N GLN A 35 4.18 3.83 -0.22
CA GLN A 35 4.18 5.11 -0.93
C GLN A 35 5.38 5.98 -0.53
N ALA A 36 5.64 6.13 0.78
CA ALA A 36 6.77 6.92 1.28
C ALA A 36 8.11 6.41 0.73
N VAL A 37 8.31 5.08 0.72
CA VAL A 37 9.53 4.45 0.20
C VAL A 37 9.66 4.67 -1.31
N GLN A 38 8.59 4.52 -2.09
CA GLN A 38 8.65 4.77 -3.54
C GLN A 38 8.92 6.22 -3.90
N GLU A 39 8.44 7.17 -3.10
CA GLU A 39 8.72 8.60 -3.29
C GLU A 39 10.17 8.97 -2.91
N LEU A 40 10.69 8.41 -1.80
CA LEU A 40 12.05 8.69 -1.33
C LEU A 40 13.14 7.93 -2.10
N TYR A 41 12.82 6.72 -2.56
CA TYR A 41 13.75 5.81 -3.25
C TYR A 41 13.13 5.31 -4.57
N PRO A 42 13.07 6.17 -5.61
CA PRO A 42 12.49 5.82 -6.88
C PRO A 42 13.13 4.57 -7.50
N GLY A 43 12.30 3.69 -8.07
CA GLY A 43 12.74 2.40 -8.63
C GLY A 43 12.66 1.23 -7.64
N THR A 44 12.37 1.50 -6.36
CA THR A 44 12.07 0.44 -5.39
C THR A 44 10.76 -0.27 -5.76
N LYS A 45 10.82 -1.59 -5.89
CA LYS A 45 9.67 -2.45 -6.19
C LYS A 45 9.06 -2.98 -4.89
N ILE A 46 7.75 -3.20 -4.92
CA ILE A 46 6.97 -3.62 -3.76
C ILE A 46 6.48 -5.08 -3.89
N ALA A 47 6.70 -5.88 -2.85
CA ALA A 47 6.23 -7.26 -2.80
C ALA A 47 4.99 -7.41 -1.91
N ILE A 48 5.16 -7.76 -0.64
CA ILE A 48 4.08 -8.05 0.31
C ILE A 48 4.23 -7.15 1.54
N GLY A 49 3.12 -6.64 2.06
CA GLY A 49 3.10 -5.86 3.30
C GLY A 49 1.88 -6.13 4.15
N PRO A 50 1.86 -7.24 4.92
CA PRO A 50 0.70 -7.62 5.71
C PRO A 50 0.68 -6.88 7.06
N ALA A 51 -0.52 -6.73 7.63
CA ALA A 51 -0.68 -6.44 9.04
C ALA A 51 -0.34 -7.69 9.87
N ILE A 52 0.27 -7.49 11.04
CA ILE A 52 0.60 -8.52 12.02
C ILE A 52 0.05 -8.13 13.39
N ASP A 53 0.15 -9.04 14.37
CA ASP A 53 -0.46 -8.91 15.70
C ASP A 53 -0.09 -7.63 16.45
N ASP A 54 1.12 -7.10 16.25
CA ASP A 54 1.61 -5.89 16.93
C ASP A 54 2.06 -4.78 15.97
N GLY A 55 1.76 -4.90 14.67
CA GLY A 55 2.23 -3.91 13.69
C GLY A 55 2.02 -4.33 12.24
N PHE A 56 3.01 -4.07 11.40
CA PHE A 56 3.05 -4.44 9.99
C PHE A 56 4.51 -4.45 9.52
N TYR A 57 4.76 -5.07 8.38
CA TYR A 57 6.04 -4.96 7.68
C TYR A 57 5.78 -4.79 6.18
N TYR A 58 6.84 -4.50 5.43
CA TYR A 58 6.79 -4.49 3.97
C TYR A 58 8.12 -4.98 3.39
N ASP A 59 8.04 -5.90 2.43
CA ASP A 59 9.18 -6.40 1.66
C ASP A 59 9.42 -5.54 0.41
N PHE A 60 10.63 -5.00 0.30
CA PHE A 60 11.06 -4.13 -0.81
C PHE A 60 12.24 -4.74 -1.56
N ASP A 61 12.20 -4.65 -2.89
CA ASP A 61 13.37 -4.85 -3.76
C ASP A 61 13.90 -3.48 -4.19
N SER A 62 15.05 -3.10 -3.66
CA SER A 62 15.68 -1.80 -3.90
C SER A 62 17.18 -1.98 -4.13
N GLU A 63 17.76 -1.13 -4.98
CA GLU A 63 19.23 -1.02 -5.08
C GLU A 63 19.82 -0.35 -3.83
N HIS A 64 19.02 0.46 -3.13
CA HIS A 64 19.44 1.13 -1.91
C HIS A 64 19.36 0.18 -0.71
N ARG A 65 20.41 0.17 0.11
CA ARG A 65 20.43 -0.56 1.38
C ARG A 65 19.97 0.36 2.50
N PHE A 66 18.78 0.10 3.03
CA PHE A 66 18.20 0.90 4.11
C PHE A 66 19.08 0.89 5.36
N THR A 67 19.30 2.08 5.92
CA THR A 67 19.94 2.29 7.21
C THR A 67 18.93 2.76 8.25
N VAL A 68 19.38 2.90 9.51
CA VAL A 68 18.51 3.39 10.60
C VAL A 68 18.06 4.84 10.35
N GLU A 69 18.93 5.66 9.75
CA GLU A 69 18.61 7.04 9.38
C GLU A 69 17.53 7.11 8.30
N ASP A 70 17.52 6.15 7.37
CA ASP A 70 16.49 6.07 6.34
C ASP A 70 15.13 5.76 6.95
N LEU A 71 15.06 4.92 8.00
CA LEU A 71 13.82 4.62 8.70
C LEU A 71 13.20 5.90 9.30
N ALA A 72 14.00 6.77 9.91
CA ALA A 72 13.51 8.04 10.44
C ALA A 72 12.98 8.98 9.34
N ARG A 73 13.61 8.96 8.16
CA ARG A 73 13.15 9.73 6.99
C ARG A 73 11.86 9.17 6.42
N ILE A 74 11.75 7.84 6.32
CA ILE A 74 10.54 7.14 5.87
C ILE A 74 9.39 7.45 6.83
N GLU A 75 9.59 7.32 8.14
CA GLU A 75 8.58 7.63 9.16
C GLU A 75 8.10 9.09 9.06
N THR A 76 9.03 10.04 8.93
CA THR A 76 8.69 11.46 8.73
C THR A 76 7.80 11.64 7.49
N ARG A 77 8.17 11.00 6.38
CA ARG A 77 7.38 11.09 5.15
C ARG A 77 6.01 10.41 5.28
N MET A 78 5.93 9.28 5.97
CA MET A 78 4.65 8.61 6.25
C MET A 78 3.71 9.52 7.05
N LEU A 79 4.22 10.23 8.06
CA LEU A 79 3.43 11.18 8.85
C LEU A 79 2.93 12.36 8.00
N GLU A 80 3.72 12.84 7.05
CA GLU A 80 3.30 13.87 6.10
C GLU A 80 2.17 13.38 5.19
N ILE A 81 2.29 12.16 4.65
CA ILE A 81 1.24 11.54 3.82
C ILE A 81 -0.05 11.36 4.61
N ALA A 82 0.05 10.85 5.85
CA ALA A 82 -1.10 10.64 6.72
C ALA A 82 -1.81 11.97 7.07
N LYS A 83 -1.06 13.06 7.29
CA LYS A 83 -1.62 14.41 7.50
C LYS A 83 -2.31 15.00 6.27
N GLY A 84 -2.05 14.45 5.08
CA GLY A 84 -2.67 14.89 3.83
C GLY A 84 -4.16 14.55 3.71
N ASP A 85 -4.70 13.73 4.62
CA ASP A 85 -6.12 13.33 4.68
C ASP A 85 -6.64 12.84 3.31
N HIS A 86 -5.82 12.01 2.65
CA HIS A 86 -6.12 11.49 1.33
C HIS A 86 -7.18 10.39 1.39
N GLU A 87 -8.18 10.46 0.51
CA GLU A 87 -9.14 9.36 0.35
C GLU A 87 -8.47 8.10 -0.21
N PHE A 88 -8.67 6.97 0.48
CA PHE A 88 -8.39 5.66 -0.09
C PHE A 88 -9.46 5.30 -1.13
N ARG A 89 -9.03 5.04 -2.37
CA ARG A 89 -9.92 4.65 -3.47
C ARG A 89 -9.58 3.26 -3.97
N GLY A 90 -10.44 2.30 -3.67
CA GLY A 90 -10.39 0.96 -4.23
C GLY A 90 -11.20 0.86 -5.53
N ALA A 91 -10.79 -0.05 -6.42
CA ALA A 91 -11.57 -0.45 -7.59
C ALA A 91 -11.52 -1.96 -7.74
N VAL A 92 -12.68 -2.57 -8.03
CA VAL A 92 -12.74 -3.97 -8.43
C VAL A 92 -12.43 -4.04 -9.91
N VAL A 93 -11.37 -4.77 -10.27
CA VAL A 93 -10.86 -4.88 -11.65
C VAL A 93 -10.73 -6.34 -12.04
N SER A 94 -10.74 -6.62 -13.35
CA SER A 94 -10.46 -7.97 -13.83
C SER A 94 -8.99 -8.35 -13.60
N PRO A 95 -8.66 -9.65 -13.54
CA PRO A 95 -7.27 -10.11 -13.44
C PRO A 95 -6.37 -9.51 -14.53
N GLU A 96 -6.86 -9.42 -15.77
CA GLU A 96 -6.11 -8.87 -16.90
C GLU A 96 -5.84 -7.37 -16.73
N GLN A 97 -6.82 -6.61 -16.23
CA GLN A 97 -6.66 -5.19 -15.92
C GLN A 97 -5.64 -4.98 -14.79
N SER A 98 -5.71 -5.79 -13.73
CA SER A 98 -4.74 -5.76 -12.63
C SER A 98 -3.33 -6.06 -13.12
N ARG A 99 -3.17 -7.10 -13.94
CA ARG A 99 -1.88 -7.48 -14.55
C ARG A 99 -1.29 -6.35 -15.39
N ALA A 100 -2.09 -5.77 -16.29
CA ALA A 100 -1.65 -4.66 -17.13
C ALA A 100 -1.24 -3.43 -16.31
N TYR A 101 -1.97 -3.14 -15.23
CA TYR A 101 -1.68 -2.05 -14.31
C TYR A 101 -0.31 -2.23 -13.63
N TRP A 102 -0.04 -3.41 -13.06
CA TRP A 102 1.24 -3.67 -12.37
C TRP A 102 2.43 -3.77 -13.33
N LEU A 103 2.25 -4.37 -14.51
CA LEU A 103 3.27 -4.38 -15.56
C LEU A 103 3.63 -2.96 -16.02
N GLY A 104 2.63 -2.11 -16.23
CA GLY A 104 2.84 -0.71 -16.64
C GLY A 104 3.59 0.14 -15.61
N ARG A 105 3.58 -0.29 -14.34
CA ARG A 105 4.30 0.36 -13.23
C ARG A 105 5.65 -0.28 -12.92
N GLY A 106 6.03 -1.35 -13.61
CA GLY A 106 7.28 -2.06 -13.36
C GLY A 106 7.29 -2.81 -12.04
N GLU A 107 6.14 -3.34 -11.59
CA GLU A 107 5.98 -4.10 -10.35
C GLU A 107 5.85 -5.62 -10.63
N PRO A 108 6.96 -6.33 -10.93
CA PRO A 108 6.93 -7.74 -11.32
C PRO A 108 6.40 -8.65 -10.21
N TYR A 109 6.73 -8.39 -8.94
CA TYR A 109 6.27 -9.20 -7.82
C TYR A 109 4.75 -9.22 -7.67
N LYS A 110 4.08 -8.09 -7.95
CA LYS A 110 2.62 -8.03 -7.94
C LYS A 110 1.99 -8.85 -9.07
N VAL A 111 2.67 -8.94 -10.21
CA VAL A 111 2.23 -9.77 -11.34
C VAL A 111 2.40 -11.25 -11.00
N GLU A 112 3.53 -11.63 -10.42
CA GLU A 112 3.77 -13.01 -9.98
C GLU A 112 2.75 -13.48 -8.95
N ILE A 113 2.38 -12.62 -7.99
CA ILE A 113 1.34 -12.92 -6.98
C ILE A 113 -0.04 -13.12 -7.61
N LEU A 114 -0.34 -12.49 -8.76
CA LEU A 114 -1.61 -12.69 -9.46
C LEU A 114 -1.65 -13.98 -10.30
N GLU A 115 -0.48 -14.49 -10.70
CA GLU A 115 -0.33 -15.66 -11.55
C GLU A 115 -0.15 -16.97 -10.76
N GLY A 116 0.26 -16.88 -9.49
CA GLY A 116 0.37 -18.00 -8.56
C GLY A 116 -0.94 -18.36 -7.89
#